data_AF-A0A2E7TRB3-F1
#
_entry.id   AF-A0A2E7TRB3-F1
#
_cell.length_a   1.000
_cell.length_b   1.000
_cell.length_c   1.000
_cell.angle_alpha   90.00
_cell.angle_beta   90.00
_cell.angle_gamma   90.00
#
_symmetry.space_group_name_H-M   'P 1'
#
loop_
_entity.id
_entity.type
_entity.pdbx_description
1 polymer ?
#
loop_
_entity_poly.entity_id
_entity_poly.type
_entity_poly.pdbx_seq_one_letter_code
_entity_poly.pdbx_strand_id
1 'polypeptide(L)'
;MIKTKYRSFSKARDFALKLGLKNRYEWVIYCSIDNLKPSDVPANPDEVYKAWNGWKNWLGNYEKVPFLPFEEARKKVREKRLKNTSEWKKWCDWTMNGLGIKPPDIPASPHIYYKNSGWSGYNDWLGTENPKLNREYRSFEEARKFARSLGLTSSEYWLKYCKGEFPKLPPKPEDIPTNVARKYRDIGWNGMNDFLNAKEHRRIRRLTNARDFNEARNFVHGLKIKNLKDWLKYVKGELPGQKPKPSDIPNSPELVYKGHGWKGYGDWFGTYAIAPFKRKYRSFESAREFARELGLTSSEKWIEYCKGGFPNLKPKPEDIPTNVARKYANEGWKGYKDFLESNIHRQKFSKFLPYEEAREFIHNLKLKDYRDWHKYINGKLPNLPAKPKEIPSNPSGVYKDKGWIGIGDWIGSEAFPYAHLEYMKFTEARKFARELGLTSSVEWVAYCKGEFNHLPIKPNDLPANVVRKYEGKGWKGFKDFLWSDRHRKARKTYISYQDAKALIKSKKINSEKKLSEFIKSDDKPKNFPEYPQMVYQRKGWETMEKFLA
;
A
#
# COMPACT_ATOMS: atom_id res chain seq x y z
N MET A 1 -50.52 46.18 17.71
CA MET A 1 -49.63 46.26 18.88
C MET A 1 -49.26 47.72 19.10
N ILE A 2 -49.74 48.33 20.18
CA ILE A 2 -49.28 49.66 20.60
C ILE A 2 -47.81 49.49 21.01
N LYS A 3 -46.87 50.09 20.28
CA LYS A 3 -45.47 50.14 20.73
C LYS A 3 -45.43 51.03 21.96
N THR A 4 -45.34 50.44 23.14
CA THR A 4 -45.16 51.17 24.40
C THR A 4 -43.93 52.07 24.28
N LYS A 5 -44.12 53.38 24.33
CA LYS A 5 -43.03 54.34 24.23
C LYS A 5 -42.43 54.52 25.62
N TYR A 6 -41.28 53.88 25.87
CA TYR A 6 -40.56 54.04 27.13
C TYR A 6 -39.87 55.41 27.23
N ARG A 7 -39.82 55.97 28.45
CA ARG A 7 -39.07 57.21 28.71
C ARG A 7 -37.56 57.01 28.52
N SER A 8 -36.79 58.08 28.37
CA SER A 8 -35.33 57.99 28.21
C SER A 8 -34.66 57.33 29.42
N PHE A 9 -33.51 56.68 29.19
CA PHE A 9 -32.76 55.98 30.23
C PHE A 9 -32.49 56.86 31.46
N SER A 10 -32.03 58.11 31.27
CA SER A 10 -31.78 59.06 32.36
C SER A 10 -33.02 59.28 33.24
N LYS A 11 -34.17 59.56 32.62
CA LYS A 11 -35.43 59.81 33.34
C LYS A 11 -35.98 58.56 34.02
N ALA A 12 -35.80 57.38 33.42
CA ALA A 12 -36.20 56.11 34.02
C ALA A 12 -35.30 55.70 35.19
N ARG A 13 -33.99 55.97 35.07
CA ARG A 13 -33.02 55.75 36.13
C ARG A 13 -33.25 56.68 37.31
N ASP A 14 -33.44 57.99 37.08
CA ASP A 14 -33.75 58.94 38.17
C ASP A 14 -35.02 58.55 38.93
N PHE A 15 -36.00 57.98 38.22
CA PHE A 15 -37.17 57.38 38.84
C PHE A 15 -36.82 56.14 39.67
N ALA A 16 -36.07 55.18 39.10
CA ALA A 16 -35.66 53.97 39.81
C ALA A 16 -34.82 54.26 41.08
N LEU A 17 -33.93 55.26 41.03
CA LEU A 17 -33.13 55.72 42.17
C LEU A 17 -33.98 56.24 43.33
N LYS A 18 -35.07 56.97 43.03
CA LYS A 18 -35.97 57.51 44.04
C LYS A 18 -36.77 56.43 44.78
N LEU A 19 -36.91 55.23 44.20
CA LEU A 19 -37.60 54.11 44.85
C LEU A 19 -36.77 53.48 45.97
N GLY A 20 -35.46 53.72 46.03
CA GLY A 20 -34.59 53.21 47.09
C GLY A 20 -34.44 51.68 47.13
N LEU A 21 -34.79 50.98 46.04
CA LEU A 21 -34.76 49.51 45.96
C LEU A 21 -33.31 49.00 45.95
N LYS A 22 -33.07 47.90 46.66
CA LYS A 22 -31.72 47.43 46.96
C LYS A 22 -31.20 46.41 45.98
N ASN A 23 -32.05 45.72 45.23
CA ASN A 23 -31.60 44.64 44.36
C ASN A 23 -32.62 44.34 43.24
N ARG A 24 -32.23 43.45 42.32
CA ARG A 24 -33.09 43.02 41.21
C ARG A 24 -34.39 42.37 41.69
N TYR A 25 -34.36 41.64 42.80
CA TYR A 25 -35.55 40.95 43.33
C TYR A 25 -36.63 41.96 43.73
N GLU A 26 -36.26 42.99 44.48
CA GLU A 26 -37.16 44.09 44.86
C GLU A 26 -37.69 44.87 43.64
N TRP A 27 -36.83 45.12 42.64
CA TRP A 27 -37.26 45.73 41.38
C TRP A 27 -38.30 44.90 40.64
N VAL A 28 -38.09 43.58 40.54
CA VAL A 28 -39.04 42.68 39.90
C VAL A 28 -40.35 42.62 40.68
N ILE A 29 -40.31 42.56 42.02
CA ILE A 29 -41.51 42.64 42.85
C ILE A 29 -42.25 43.95 42.59
N TYR A 30 -41.56 45.09 42.67
CA TYR A 30 -42.13 46.41 42.39
C TYR A 30 -42.81 46.46 41.01
N CYS A 31 -42.14 45.92 39.97
CA CYS A 31 -42.70 45.88 38.62
C CYS A 31 -43.90 44.94 38.46
N SER A 32 -44.06 43.97 39.37
CA SER A 32 -45.13 42.98 39.34
C SER A 32 -46.38 43.39 40.12
N ILE A 33 -46.31 44.46 40.92
CA ILE A 33 -47.47 45.00 41.62
C ILE A 33 -48.29 45.82 40.64
N ASP A 34 -49.56 45.46 40.48
CA ASP A 34 -50.48 46.11 39.56
C ASP A 34 -50.59 47.61 39.86
N ASN A 35 -50.56 48.42 38.79
CA ASN A 35 -50.68 49.87 38.81
C ASN A 35 -49.58 50.65 39.57
N LEU A 36 -48.56 49.98 40.11
CA LEU A 36 -47.49 50.66 40.84
C LEU A 36 -46.37 51.17 39.93
N LYS A 37 -46.01 50.38 38.91
CA LYS A 37 -44.98 50.73 37.92
C LYS A 37 -45.58 51.57 36.78
N PRO A 38 -45.05 52.77 36.49
CA PRO A 38 -45.46 53.55 35.33
C PRO A 38 -45.35 52.74 34.02
N SER A 39 -46.32 52.92 33.12
CA SER A 39 -46.40 52.18 31.85
C SER A 39 -45.23 52.50 30.91
N ASP A 40 -44.61 53.66 31.06
CA ASP A 40 -43.46 54.14 30.30
C ASP A 40 -42.11 53.81 30.93
N VAL A 41 -42.07 53.01 32.00
CA VAL A 41 -40.85 52.43 32.61
C VAL A 41 -40.83 50.91 32.34
N PRO A 42 -39.77 50.36 31.73
CA PRO A 42 -39.70 48.94 31.40
C PRO A 42 -39.40 48.08 32.64
N ALA A 43 -39.96 46.86 32.69
CA ALA A 43 -39.64 45.88 33.73
C ALA A 43 -38.24 45.27 33.58
N ASN A 44 -37.79 45.09 32.33
CA ASN A 44 -36.45 44.62 31.95
C ASN A 44 -35.65 45.78 31.31
N PRO A 45 -35.13 46.73 32.10
CA PRO A 45 -34.37 47.86 31.57
C PRO A 45 -33.09 47.45 30.81
N ASP A 46 -32.54 46.28 31.13
CA ASP A 46 -31.38 45.66 30.47
C ASP A 46 -31.66 45.23 29.02
N GLU A 47 -32.91 44.89 28.71
CA GLU A 47 -33.33 44.51 27.35
C GLU A 47 -33.76 45.73 26.51
N VAL A 48 -34.15 46.82 27.19
CA VAL A 48 -34.73 48.01 26.53
C VAL A 48 -33.70 49.11 26.28
N TYR A 49 -32.80 49.36 27.24
CA TYR A 49 -31.89 50.50 27.16
C TYR A 49 -30.49 50.09 26.73
N LYS A 50 -30.03 50.61 25.59
CA LYS A 50 -28.63 50.46 25.14
C LYS A 50 -27.61 51.05 26.11
N ALA A 51 -28.00 52.06 26.89
CA ALA A 51 -27.16 52.70 27.91
C ALA A 51 -27.08 51.90 29.23
N TRP A 52 -27.66 50.69 29.27
CA TRP A 52 -27.65 49.84 30.45
C TRP A 52 -26.22 49.48 30.87
N ASN A 53 -25.90 49.72 32.14
CA ASN A 53 -24.59 49.42 32.73
C ASN A 53 -24.73 48.64 34.05
N GLY A 54 -25.72 47.76 34.12
CA GLY A 54 -25.95 46.87 35.27
C GLY A 54 -26.84 47.44 36.38
N TRP A 55 -27.31 46.54 37.24
CA TRP A 55 -28.29 46.84 38.30
C TRP A 55 -27.79 47.85 39.34
N LYS A 56 -26.48 47.87 39.63
CA LYS A 56 -25.88 48.89 40.51
C LYS A 56 -25.99 50.30 39.93
N ASN A 57 -25.79 50.45 38.62
CA ASN A 57 -25.97 51.75 37.98
C ASN A 57 -27.45 52.17 37.98
N TRP A 58 -28.36 51.23 37.75
CA TRP A 58 -29.80 51.47 37.67
C TRP A 58 -30.44 51.84 39.01
N LEU A 59 -30.14 51.09 40.07
CA LEU A 59 -30.77 51.23 41.39
C LEU A 59 -29.96 52.08 42.39
N GLY A 60 -28.66 52.31 42.13
CA GLY A 60 -27.77 53.09 43.01
C GLY A 60 -27.39 52.34 44.28
N ASN A 61 -28.37 52.07 45.15
CA ASN A 61 -28.22 51.40 46.45
C ASN A 61 -28.18 49.87 46.32
N TYR A 62 -27.42 49.35 45.35
CA TYR A 62 -27.44 47.92 45.04
C TYR A 62 -26.66 47.09 46.07
N GLU A 63 -27.37 46.26 46.81
CA GLU A 63 -26.85 45.27 47.75
C GLU A 63 -26.86 43.87 47.09
N LYS A 64 -25.69 43.26 46.97
CA LYS A 64 -25.57 41.89 46.44
C LYS A 64 -25.91 40.89 47.54
N VAL A 65 -27.00 40.14 47.36
CA VAL A 65 -27.39 39.06 48.28
C VAL A 65 -26.47 37.85 48.06
N PRO A 66 -25.75 37.37 49.10
CA PRO A 66 -24.94 36.16 48.99
C PRO A 66 -25.84 34.92 48.82
N PHE A 67 -25.36 33.91 48.09
CA PHE A 67 -26.09 32.67 47.93
C PHE A 67 -25.99 31.81 49.20
N LEU A 68 -27.06 31.09 49.52
CA LEU A 68 -27.09 30.17 50.65
C LEU A 68 -26.10 29.01 50.46
N PRO A 69 -25.62 28.39 51.55
CA PRO A 69 -24.95 27.09 51.51
C PRO A 69 -25.80 26.03 50.80
N PHE A 70 -25.15 25.01 50.22
CA PHE A 70 -25.82 24.02 49.36
C PHE A 70 -27.04 23.37 50.01
N GLU A 71 -26.93 22.88 51.26
CA GLU A 71 -28.02 22.17 51.92
C GLU A 71 -29.22 23.07 52.25
N GLU A 72 -28.97 24.30 52.66
CA GLU A 72 -30.04 25.28 52.93
C GLU A 72 -30.75 25.70 51.65
N ALA A 73 -29.97 25.96 50.59
CA ALA A 73 -30.50 26.30 49.28
C ALA A 73 -31.33 25.13 48.71
N ARG A 74 -30.82 23.90 48.80
CA ARG A 74 -31.50 22.66 48.38
C ARG A 74 -32.80 22.45 49.14
N LYS A 75 -32.82 22.69 50.45
CA LYS A 75 -34.04 22.64 51.27
C LYS A 75 -35.10 23.63 50.77
N LYS A 76 -34.74 24.91 50.57
CA LYS A 76 -35.66 25.93 50.02
C LYS A 76 -36.18 25.59 48.63
N VAL A 77 -35.33 25.04 47.76
CA VAL A 77 -35.75 24.61 46.42
C VAL A 77 -36.73 23.44 46.47
N ARG A 78 -36.53 22.48 47.38
CA ARG A 78 -37.43 21.34 47.56
C ARG A 78 -38.78 21.73 48.16
N GLU A 79 -38.81 22.71 49.05
CA GLU A 79 -40.06 23.31 49.57
C GLU A 79 -40.93 23.87 48.43
N LYS A 80 -40.32 24.30 47.33
CA LYS A 80 -41.04 24.79 46.15
C LYS A 80 -41.75 23.68 45.36
N ARG A 81 -41.38 22.41 45.56
CA ARG A 81 -41.99 21.23 44.93
C ARG A 81 -42.03 21.29 43.38
N LEU A 82 -40.95 21.81 42.78
CA LEU A 82 -40.82 21.89 41.32
C LEU A 82 -40.68 20.47 40.73
N LYS A 83 -41.47 20.16 39.69
CA LYS A 83 -41.59 18.78 39.19
C LYS A 83 -40.47 18.37 38.24
N ASN A 84 -39.81 19.33 37.60
CA ASN A 84 -38.79 19.05 36.58
C ASN A 84 -37.93 20.29 36.28
N THR A 85 -36.90 20.09 35.46
CA THR A 85 -35.98 21.16 35.03
C THR A 85 -36.63 22.25 34.20
N SER A 86 -37.79 22.00 33.57
CA SER A 86 -38.51 23.03 32.81
C SER A 86 -39.17 24.03 33.76
N GLU A 87 -39.82 23.54 34.82
CA GLU A 87 -40.36 24.40 35.89
C GLU A 87 -39.24 25.15 36.63
N TRP A 88 -38.09 24.51 36.87
CA TRP A 88 -36.91 25.20 37.41
C TRP A 88 -36.47 26.40 36.57
N LYS A 89 -36.36 26.22 35.24
CA LYS A 89 -35.98 27.30 34.32
C LYS A 89 -36.99 28.45 34.39
N LYS A 90 -38.29 28.14 34.29
CA LYS A 90 -39.35 29.16 34.41
C LYS A 90 -39.28 29.94 35.72
N TRP A 91 -38.97 29.26 36.83
CA TRP A 91 -38.83 29.92 38.12
C TRP A 91 -37.59 30.84 38.18
N CYS A 92 -36.51 30.48 37.48
CA CYS A 92 -35.29 31.26 37.37
C CYS A 92 -35.36 32.46 36.43
N ASP A 93 -36.39 32.58 35.59
CA ASP A 93 -36.52 33.62 34.57
C ASP A 93 -36.92 35.01 35.13
N TRP A 94 -36.97 35.18 36.47
CA TRP A 94 -37.28 36.45 37.15
C TRP A 94 -38.60 37.12 36.69
N THR A 95 -39.54 36.32 36.19
CA THR A 95 -40.89 36.77 35.84
C THR A 95 -41.86 36.37 36.94
N MET A 96 -42.78 37.25 37.30
CA MET A 96 -43.90 36.89 38.17
C MET A 96 -44.83 35.96 37.37
N ASN A 97 -44.66 34.66 37.57
CA ASN A 97 -45.49 33.61 36.98
C ASN A 97 -46.20 32.85 38.11
N GLY A 98 -47.02 31.84 37.77
CA GLY A 98 -47.74 31.03 38.78
C GLY A 98 -46.84 30.31 39.81
N LEU A 99 -45.51 30.34 39.64
CA LEU A 99 -44.51 29.82 40.57
C LEU A 99 -43.88 30.92 41.45
N GLY A 100 -44.28 32.19 41.32
CA GLY A 100 -43.70 33.31 42.04
C GLY A 100 -42.26 33.63 41.63
N ILE A 101 -41.63 34.60 42.31
CA ILE A 101 -40.28 35.07 41.98
C ILE A 101 -39.24 34.28 42.78
N LYS A 102 -38.21 33.77 42.10
CA LYS A 102 -37.10 33.09 42.77
C LYS A 102 -36.37 34.04 43.74
N PRO A 103 -36.17 33.64 45.00
CA PRO A 103 -35.37 34.38 45.96
C PRO A 103 -33.95 34.71 45.43
N PRO A 104 -33.39 35.87 45.81
CA PRO A 104 -32.08 36.32 45.31
C PRO A 104 -30.91 35.51 45.88
N ASP A 105 -31.10 34.83 47.00
CA ASP A 105 -30.15 33.97 47.70
C ASP A 105 -30.02 32.55 47.10
N ILE A 106 -30.80 32.23 46.05
CA ILE A 106 -30.71 30.97 45.30
C ILE A 106 -30.08 31.20 43.92
N PRO A 107 -28.98 30.50 43.55
CA PRO A 107 -28.36 30.66 42.24
C PRO A 107 -29.22 30.05 41.13
N ALA A 108 -29.32 30.72 39.97
CA ALA A 108 -30.01 30.17 38.78
C ALA A 108 -29.23 29.01 38.13
N SER A 109 -27.90 28.98 38.33
CA SER A 109 -26.99 27.95 37.84
C SER A 109 -26.32 27.19 39.00
N PRO A 110 -27.07 26.37 39.76
CA PRO A 110 -26.58 25.71 40.96
C PRO A 110 -25.46 24.70 40.67
N HIS A 111 -25.47 24.08 39.49
CA HIS A 111 -24.43 23.16 39.03
C HIS A 111 -23.04 23.80 38.88
N ILE A 112 -22.98 25.14 38.70
CA ILE A 112 -21.72 25.88 38.63
C ILE A 112 -21.29 26.23 40.06
N TYR A 113 -22.21 26.79 40.85
CA TYR A 113 -21.89 27.34 42.16
C TYR A 113 -21.63 26.26 43.22
N TYR A 114 -22.37 25.16 43.19
CA TYR A 114 -22.26 24.07 44.16
C TYR A 114 -21.48 22.85 43.63
N LYS A 115 -20.73 23.01 42.53
CA LYS A 115 -20.00 21.91 41.87
C LYS A 115 -19.17 21.08 42.84
N ASN A 116 -18.51 21.72 43.81
CA ASN A 116 -17.65 21.08 44.81
C ASN A 116 -18.29 21.04 46.21
N SER A 117 -19.59 21.34 46.32
CA SER A 117 -20.31 21.51 47.58
C SER A 117 -21.51 20.55 47.69
N GLY A 118 -21.46 19.38 47.05
CA GLY A 118 -22.52 18.37 47.14
C GLY A 118 -23.43 18.25 45.92
N TRP A 119 -23.19 19.02 44.84
CA TRP A 119 -24.00 18.92 43.62
C TRP A 119 -23.94 17.53 42.98
N SER A 120 -25.08 16.84 42.90
CA SER A 120 -25.22 15.51 42.29
C SER A 120 -26.17 15.48 41.08
N GLY A 121 -26.68 16.64 40.67
CA GLY A 121 -27.55 16.81 39.50
C GLY A 121 -28.90 17.44 39.84
N TYR A 122 -29.64 17.82 38.79
CA TYR A 122 -30.93 18.51 38.94
C TYR A 122 -31.99 17.68 39.65
N ASN A 123 -31.98 16.36 39.51
CA ASN A 123 -32.97 15.50 40.16
C ASN A 123 -32.82 15.55 41.70
N ASP A 124 -31.58 15.48 42.19
CA ASP A 124 -31.29 15.64 43.61
C ASP A 124 -31.64 17.05 44.09
N TRP A 125 -31.19 18.06 43.36
CA TRP A 125 -31.42 19.47 43.69
C TRP A 125 -32.91 19.82 43.82
N LEU A 126 -33.74 19.34 42.90
CA LEU A 126 -35.18 19.57 42.89
C LEU A 126 -35.94 18.61 43.81
N GLY A 127 -35.29 17.55 44.30
CA GLY A 127 -35.95 16.49 45.07
C GLY A 127 -36.90 15.64 44.22
N THR A 128 -36.68 15.56 42.92
CA THR A 128 -37.49 14.76 42.01
C THR A 128 -36.86 13.37 41.89
N GLU A 129 -37.56 12.33 42.35
CA GLU A 129 -37.17 10.96 42.06
C GLU A 129 -37.18 10.72 40.54
N ASN A 130 -36.17 10.03 40.03
CA ASN A 130 -36.15 9.60 38.64
C ASN A 130 -36.61 8.14 38.57
N PRO A 131 -37.89 7.84 38.33
CA PRO A 131 -38.39 6.47 38.23
C PRO A 131 -37.66 5.65 37.13
N LYS A 132 -36.95 6.30 36.20
CA LYS A 132 -36.15 5.63 35.16
C LYS A 132 -34.79 5.11 35.65
N LEU A 133 -34.31 5.52 36.83
CA LEU A 133 -33.05 5.02 37.40
C LEU A 133 -33.22 3.69 38.14
N ASN A 134 -34.41 3.41 38.67
CA ASN A 134 -34.73 2.16 39.38
C ASN A 134 -35.36 1.09 38.48
N ARG A 135 -35.26 1.23 37.15
CA ARG A 135 -35.83 0.22 36.25
C ARG A 135 -34.88 -0.97 36.16
N GLU A 136 -35.30 -2.08 36.74
CA GLU A 136 -34.63 -3.36 36.55
C GLU A 136 -34.83 -3.82 35.10
N TYR A 137 -33.71 -4.08 34.42
CA TYR A 137 -33.72 -4.64 33.08
C TYR A 137 -33.25 -6.09 33.18
N ARG A 138 -33.83 -6.97 32.35
CA ARG A 138 -33.43 -8.38 32.31
C ARG A 138 -31.95 -8.54 31.97
N SER A 139 -31.43 -9.75 32.19
CA SER A 139 -30.04 -10.05 31.89
C SER A 139 -29.70 -9.85 30.41
N PHE A 140 -28.42 -9.58 30.11
CA PHE A 140 -27.96 -9.40 28.73
C PHE A 140 -28.31 -10.60 27.84
N GLU A 141 -28.10 -11.82 28.33
CA GLU A 141 -28.34 -13.03 27.52
C GLU A 141 -29.82 -13.28 27.25
N GLU A 142 -30.71 -13.01 28.20
CA GLU A 142 -32.16 -13.11 27.97
C GLU A 142 -32.66 -12.02 27.02
N ALA A 143 -32.16 -10.78 27.17
CA ALA A 143 -32.47 -9.70 26.23
C ALA A 143 -31.99 -10.02 24.82
N ARG A 144 -30.79 -10.61 24.69
CA ARG A 144 -30.20 -11.03 23.41
C ARG A 144 -30.96 -12.19 22.79
N LYS A 145 -31.35 -13.20 23.57
CA LYS A 145 -32.18 -14.32 23.11
C LYS A 145 -33.52 -13.83 22.55
N PHE A 146 -34.19 -12.91 23.27
CA PHE A 146 -35.41 -12.27 22.80
C PHE A 146 -35.19 -11.45 21.52
N ALA A 147 -34.16 -10.60 21.49
CA ALA A 147 -33.92 -9.75 20.32
C ALA A 147 -33.63 -10.57 19.05
N ARG A 148 -32.97 -11.72 19.20
CA ARG A 148 -32.72 -12.69 18.12
C ARG A 148 -34.00 -13.38 17.63
N SER A 149 -34.98 -13.65 18.50
CA SER A 149 -36.22 -14.29 18.04
C SER A 149 -37.08 -13.36 17.16
N LEU A 150 -36.85 -12.04 17.19
CA LEU A 150 -37.57 -11.08 16.36
C LEU A 150 -37.13 -11.09 14.88
N GLY A 151 -35.97 -11.67 14.55
CA GLY A 151 -35.46 -11.70 13.18
C GLY A 151 -35.04 -10.35 12.59
N LEU A 152 -34.87 -9.33 13.44
CA LEU A 152 -34.41 -8.00 13.03
C LEU A 152 -32.93 -8.05 12.62
N THR A 153 -32.54 -7.23 11.65
CA THR A 153 -31.20 -7.32 11.03
C THR A 153 -30.37 -6.04 11.12
N SER A 154 -30.90 -4.98 11.75
CA SER A 154 -30.19 -3.71 11.89
C SER A 154 -30.65 -2.91 13.10
N SER A 155 -29.82 -1.96 13.52
CA SER A 155 -30.15 -1.00 14.58
C SER A 155 -31.37 -0.15 14.23
N GLU A 156 -31.53 0.19 12.95
CA GLU A 156 -32.70 0.95 12.48
C GLU A 156 -33.98 0.14 12.70
N TYR A 157 -33.99 -1.13 12.31
CA TYR A 157 -35.14 -2.00 12.53
C TYR A 157 -35.42 -2.24 14.02
N TRP A 158 -34.39 -2.33 14.86
CA TRP A 158 -34.56 -2.36 16.31
C TRP A 158 -35.25 -1.09 16.85
N LEU A 159 -34.86 0.10 16.37
CA LEU A 159 -35.48 1.36 16.80
C LEU A 159 -36.93 1.47 16.34
N LYS A 160 -37.24 1.09 15.10
CA LYS A 160 -38.63 1.05 14.58
C LYS A 160 -39.49 0.07 15.37
N TYR A 161 -38.94 -1.10 15.72
CA TYR A 161 -39.57 -2.05 16.61
C TYR A 161 -39.86 -1.45 17.99
N CYS A 162 -38.90 -0.75 18.59
CA CYS A 162 -39.10 -0.10 19.88
C CYS A 162 -40.16 1.01 19.85
N LYS A 163 -40.47 1.56 18.68
CA LYS A 163 -41.54 2.55 18.45
C LYS A 163 -42.91 1.91 18.15
N GLY A 164 -43.00 0.59 18.04
CA GLY A 164 -44.23 -0.11 17.69
C GLY A 164 -44.57 -0.10 16.20
N GLU A 165 -43.61 0.19 15.32
CA GLU A 165 -43.85 0.25 13.85
C GLU A 165 -44.01 -1.13 13.19
N PHE A 166 -43.91 -2.24 13.95
CA PHE A 166 -44.08 -3.60 13.47
C PHE A 166 -45.27 -4.29 14.17
N PRO A 167 -46.52 -4.15 13.66
CA PRO A 167 -47.71 -4.68 14.32
C PRO A 167 -47.77 -6.22 14.34
N LYS A 168 -47.01 -6.89 13.45
CA LYS A 168 -46.91 -8.37 13.41
C LYS A 168 -45.93 -8.96 14.42
N LEU A 169 -45.12 -8.12 15.08
CA LEU A 169 -44.15 -8.56 16.10
C LEU A 169 -44.73 -8.35 17.50
N PRO A 170 -44.31 -9.15 18.50
CA PRO A 170 -44.74 -8.95 19.88
C PRO A 170 -44.34 -7.56 20.38
N PRO A 171 -45.13 -6.90 21.24
CA PRO A 171 -44.80 -5.57 21.77
C PRO A 171 -43.45 -5.59 22.52
N LYS A 172 -42.74 -4.47 22.51
CA LYS A 172 -41.43 -4.36 23.18
C LYS A 172 -41.60 -4.55 24.70
N PRO A 173 -40.94 -5.55 25.32
CA PRO A 173 -40.97 -5.72 26.76
C PRO A 173 -40.42 -4.47 27.50
N GLU A 174 -41.03 -4.10 28.62
CA GLU A 174 -40.63 -2.92 29.40
C GLU A 174 -39.27 -3.09 30.09
N ASP A 175 -38.91 -4.32 30.39
CA ASP A 175 -37.65 -4.78 31.00
C ASP A 175 -36.50 -4.94 29.98
N ILE A 176 -36.71 -4.56 28.72
CA ILE A 176 -35.66 -4.41 27.72
C ILE A 176 -35.52 -2.92 27.35
N PRO A 177 -34.32 -2.35 27.54
CA PRO A 177 -34.09 -0.94 27.26
C PRO A 177 -34.08 -0.70 25.75
N THR A 178 -34.58 0.45 25.29
CA THR A 178 -34.43 0.87 23.89
C THR A 178 -32.95 1.05 23.51
N ASN A 179 -32.17 1.66 24.40
CA ASN A 179 -30.72 1.84 24.24
C ASN A 179 -29.94 0.69 24.90
N VAL A 180 -30.05 -0.50 24.29
CA VAL A 180 -29.34 -1.73 24.69
C VAL A 180 -27.82 -1.55 24.73
N ALA A 181 -27.26 -0.76 23.81
CA ALA A 181 -25.82 -0.51 23.74
C ALA A 181 -25.28 0.20 24.99
N ARG A 182 -26.04 1.15 25.54
CA ARG A 182 -25.66 1.83 26.78
C ARG A 182 -25.86 0.94 28.00
N LYS A 183 -26.94 0.17 28.06
CA LYS A 183 -27.25 -0.67 29.24
C LYS A 183 -26.30 -1.85 29.38
N TYR A 184 -25.94 -2.51 28.27
CA TYR A 184 -25.14 -3.73 28.29
C TYR A 184 -23.69 -3.52 27.87
N ARG A 185 -23.23 -2.27 27.78
CA ARG A 185 -21.89 -1.89 27.30
C ARG A 185 -20.78 -2.74 27.92
N ASP A 186 -20.81 -2.87 29.24
CA ASP A 186 -19.76 -3.52 30.02
C ASP A 186 -20.11 -4.99 30.38
N ILE A 187 -21.19 -5.52 29.78
CA ILE A 187 -21.76 -6.85 30.07
C ILE A 187 -21.84 -7.66 28.76
N GLY A 188 -20.77 -7.64 27.96
CA GLY A 188 -20.65 -8.47 26.75
C GLY A 188 -21.24 -7.88 25.46
N TRP A 189 -21.64 -6.61 25.46
CA TRP A 189 -22.11 -5.95 24.24
C TRP A 189 -21.03 -5.86 23.16
N ASN A 190 -21.25 -6.54 22.03
CA ASN A 190 -20.35 -6.53 20.86
C ASN A 190 -20.99 -5.85 19.63
N GLY A 191 -21.91 -4.93 19.86
CA GLY A 191 -22.63 -4.22 18.81
C GLY A 191 -23.93 -4.89 18.37
N MET A 192 -24.73 -4.12 17.63
CA MET A 192 -26.11 -4.50 17.31
C MET A 192 -26.21 -5.73 16.39
N ASN A 193 -25.25 -5.91 15.48
CA ASN A 193 -25.26 -7.06 14.58
C ASN A 193 -25.11 -8.39 15.34
N ASP A 194 -24.33 -8.40 16.41
CA ASP A 194 -24.19 -9.56 17.30
C ASP A 194 -25.45 -9.76 18.15
N PHE A 195 -25.93 -8.67 18.76
CA PHE A 195 -27.10 -8.70 19.64
C PHE A 195 -28.34 -9.25 18.92
N LEU A 196 -28.56 -8.83 17.68
CA LEU A 196 -29.68 -9.28 16.85
C LEU A 196 -29.41 -10.58 16.08
N ASN A 197 -28.19 -11.14 16.10
CA ASN A 197 -27.78 -12.21 15.19
C ASN A 197 -28.05 -11.87 13.70
N ALA A 198 -27.82 -10.60 13.34
CA ALA A 198 -28.20 -10.05 12.04
C ALA A 198 -27.55 -10.76 10.85
N LYS A 199 -26.38 -11.37 11.05
CA LYS A 199 -25.67 -12.14 10.02
C LYS A 199 -26.46 -13.40 9.66
N GLU A 200 -26.92 -14.16 10.65
CA GLU A 200 -27.65 -15.40 10.42
C GLU A 200 -29.04 -15.13 9.86
N HIS A 201 -29.78 -14.16 10.40
CA HIS A 201 -31.09 -13.80 9.82
C HIS A 201 -30.99 -13.34 8.36
N ARG A 202 -29.95 -12.58 8.00
CA ARG A 202 -29.68 -12.24 6.58
C ARG A 202 -29.35 -13.47 5.74
N ARG A 203 -28.64 -14.46 6.29
CA ARG A 203 -28.34 -15.72 5.60
C ARG A 203 -29.61 -16.54 5.37
N ILE A 204 -30.42 -16.75 6.41
CA ILE A 204 -31.71 -17.45 6.33
C ILE A 204 -32.60 -16.78 5.30
N ARG A 205 -32.80 -15.45 5.37
CA ARG A 205 -33.61 -14.71 4.41
C ARG A 205 -33.14 -14.87 2.96
N ARG A 206 -31.82 -14.91 2.73
CA ARG A 206 -31.27 -15.15 1.38
C ARG A 206 -31.59 -16.56 0.90
N LEU A 207 -31.46 -17.56 1.76
CA LEU A 207 -31.77 -18.96 1.45
C LEU A 207 -33.26 -19.16 1.19
N THR A 208 -34.14 -18.62 2.03
CA THR A 208 -35.60 -18.75 1.88
C THR A 208 -36.14 -18.09 0.62
N ASN A 209 -35.48 -17.03 0.16
CA ASN A 209 -35.86 -16.31 -1.06
C ASN A 209 -35.24 -16.90 -2.33
N ALA A 210 -34.30 -17.82 -2.19
CA ALA A 210 -33.60 -18.43 -3.30
C ALA A 210 -34.17 -19.83 -3.58
N ARG A 211 -34.12 -20.22 -4.85
CA ARG A 211 -34.39 -21.59 -5.27
C ARG A 211 -33.44 -22.57 -4.57
N ASP A 212 -33.82 -23.84 -4.42
CA ASP A 212 -32.90 -24.85 -3.89
C ASP A 212 -31.59 -24.88 -4.70
N PHE A 213 -30.47 -25.14 -4.01
CA PHE A 213 -29.14 -25.09 -4.62
C PHE A 213 -29.02 -26.01 -5.83
N ASN A 214 -29.51 -27.25 -5.75
CA ASN A 214 -29.35 -28.22 -6.83
C ASN A 214 -30.19 -27.84 -8.05
N GLU A 215 -31.42 -27.38 -7.83
CA GLU A 215 -32.29 -26.88 -8.90
C GLU A 215 -31.73 -25.61 -9.55
N ALA A 216 -31.23 -24.67 -8.74
CA ALA A 216 -30.62 -23.45 -9.22
C ALA A 216 -29.34 -23.73 -10.01
N ARG A 217 -28.53 -24.69 -9.55
CA ARG A 217 -27.33 -25.18 -10.24
C ARG A 217 -27.68 -25.83 -11.58
N ASN A 218 -28.66 -26.72 -11.61
CA ASN A 218 -29.12 -27.38 -12.84
C ASN A 218 -29.67 -26.36 -13.85
N PHE A 219 -30.40 -25.35 -13.36
CA PHE A 219 -30.83 -24.22 -14.18
C PHE A 219 -29.63 -23.48 -14.81
N VAL A 220 -28.62 -23.12 -14.01
CA VAL A 220 -27.43 -22.42 -14.52
C VAL A 220 -26.61 -23.27 -15.49
N HIS A 221 -26.53 -24.60 -15.28
CA HIS A 221 -25.91 -25.53 -16.23
C HIS A 221 -26.60 -25.49 -17.59
N GLY A 222 -27.94 -25.41 -17.60
CA GLY A 222 -28.75 -25.26 -18.80
C GLY A 222 -28.47 -23.97 -19.60
N LEU A 223 -27.99 -22.90 -18.94
CA LEU A 223 -27.65 -21.64 -19.60
C LEU A 223 -26.34 -21.71 -20.40
N LYS A 224 -25.51 -22.74 -20.18
CA LYS A 224 -24.18 -22.92 -20.81
C LYS A 224 -23.23 -21.73 -20.60
N ILE A 225 -23.40 -20.97 -19.52
CA ILE A 225 -22.50 -19.88 -19.10
C ILE A 225 -21.23 -20.49 -18.51
N LYS A 226 -20.05 -20.12 -19.02
CA LYS A 226 -18.78 -20.78 -18.64
C LYS A 226 -17.92 -20.00 -17.64
N ASN A 227 -18.21 -18.71 -17.42
CA ASN A 227 -17.35 -17.84 -16.64
C ASN A 227 -18.13 -16.73 -15.94
N LEU A 228 -17.49 -16.08 -14.98
CA LEU A 228 -18.10 -15.03 -14.16
C LEU A 228 -18.48 -13.79 -14.96
N LYS A 229 -17.75 -13.45 -16.03
CA LYS A 229 -18.03 -12.28 -16.87
C LYS A 229 -19.38 -12.43 -17.56
N ASP A 230 -19.64 -13.60 -18.15
CA ASP A 230 -20.90 -13.89 -18.82
C ASP A 230 -22.04 -14.05 -17.81
N TRP A 231 -21.77 -14.57 -16.61
CA TRP A 231 -22.74 -14.58 -15.51
C TRP A 231 -23.18 -13.17 -15.10
N LEU A 232 -22.24 -12.23 -14.97
CA LEU A 232 -22.56 -10.85 -14.63
C LEU A 232 -23.38 -10.16 -15.72
N LYS A 233 -23.08 -10.42 -17.00
CA LYS A 233 -23.92 -9.95 -18.11
C LYS A 233 -25.33 -10.53 -18.04
N TYR A 234 -25.45 -11.83 -17.76
CA TYR A 234 -26.75 -12.49 -17.60
C TYR A 234 -27.57 -11.88 -16.46
N VAL A 235 -26.95 -11.64 -15.30
CA VAL A 235 -27.59 -11.00 -14.15
C VAL A 235 -28.13 -9.60 -14.49
N LYS A 236 -27.44 -8.86 -15.36
CA LYS A 236 -27.85 -7.53 -15.83
C LYS A 236 -28.84 -7.56 -17.01
N GLY A 237 -29.14 -8.73 -17.57
CA GLY A 237 -29.94 -8.85 -18.79
C GLY A 237 -29.20 -8.43 -20.07
N GLU A 238 -27.87 -8.32 -20.03
CA GLU A 238 -27.02 -7.87 -21.14
C GLU A 238 -26.51 -9.03 -22.02
N LEU A 239 -26.88 -10.28 -21.69
CA LEU A 239 -26.41 -11.47 -22.42
C LEU A 239 -27.38 -11.83 -23.56
N PRO A 240 -26.98 -11.71 -24.85
CA PRO A 240 -27.87 -11.94 -25.99
C PRO A 240 -28.39 -13.38 -26.05
N GLY A 241 -29.64 -13.56 -26.50
CA GLY A 241 -30.24 -14.87 -26.71
C GLY A 241 -30.64 -15.63 -25.44
N GLN A 242 -30.56 -14.99 -24.26
CA GLN A 242 -30.94 -15.59 -22.99
C GLN A 242 -32.22 -14.97 -22.44
N LYS A 243 -33.08 -15.80 -21.83
CA LYS A 243 -34.29 -15.33 -21.14
C LYS A 243 -33.91 -14.54 -19.87
N PRO A 244 -34.73 -13.57 -19.43
CA PRO A 244 -34.50 -12.83 -18.20
C PRO A 244 -34.26 -13.76 -17.00
N LYS A 245 -33.33 -13.36 -16.13
CA LYS A 245 -32.99 -14.14 -14.95
C LYS A 245 -34.18 -14.21 -13.99
N PRO A 246 -34.61 -15.41 -13.56
CA PRO A 246 -35.63 -15.57 -12.53
C PRO A 246 -35.26 -14.83 -11.22
N SER A 247 -36.26 -14.38 -10.46
CA SER A 247 -36.07 -13.61 -9.22
C SER A 247 -35.53 -14.47 -8.07
N ASP A 248 -35.83 -15.77 -8.09
CA ASP A 248 -35.37 -16.79 -7.14
C ASP A 248 -33.95 -17.31 -7.42
N ILE A 249 -33.34 -16.93 -8.55
CA ILE A 249 -31.93 -17.21 -8.84
C ILE A 249 -31.07 -16.05 -8.30
N PRO A 250 -30.21 -16.28 -7.31
CA PRO A 250 -29.46 -15.19 -6.67
C PRO A 250 -28.37 -14.64 -7.59
N ASN A 251 -28.16 -13.32 -7.54
CA ASN A 251 -27.08 -12.64 -8.28
C ASN A 251 -25.69 -13.10 -7.78
N SER A 252 -25.58 -13.29 -6.46
CA SER A 252 -24.38 -13.70 -5.73
C SER A 252 -24.60 -15.06 -5.05
N PRO A 253 -24.60 -16.16 -5.83
CA PRO A 253 -24.88 -17.50 -5.30
C PRO A 253 -23.90 -17.93 -4.20
N GLU A 254 -22.67 -17.43 -4.21
CA GLU A 254 -21.65 -17.67 -3.19
C GLU A 254 -22.02 -17.11 -1.81
N LEU A 255 -22.87 -16.08 -1.75
CA LEU A 255 -23.36 -15.51 -0.49
C LEU A 255 -24.61 -16.21 0.03
N VAL A 256 -25.38 -16.83 -0.87
CA VAL A 256 -26.62 -17.52 -0.55
C VAL A 256 -26.35 -18.96 -0.16
N TYR A 257 -25.68 -19.72 -1.04
CA TYR A 257 -25.48 -21.16 -0.88
C TYR A 257 -24.22 -21.53 -0.09
N LYS A 258 -23.58 -20.56 0.59
CA LYS A 258 -22.42 -20.85 1.45
C LYS A 258 -22.80 -21.84 2.55
N GLY A 259 -22.10 -22.97 2.57
CA GLY A 259 -22.37 -24.08 3.50
C GLY A 259 -23.60 -24.92 3.13
N HIS A 260 -24.24 -24.68 1.99
CA HIS A 260 -25.41 -25.39 1.47
C HIS A 260 -25.15 -25.82 0.02
N GLY A 261 -24.09 -26.62 -0.19
CA GLY A 261 -23.75 -27.17 -1.51
C GLY A 261 -22.80 -26.32 -2.37
N TRP A 262 -22.58 -25.04 -2.07
CA TRP A 262 -21.66 -24.19 -2.85
C TRP A 262 -20.21 -24.70 -2.85
N LYS A 263 -19.72 -25.17 -4.01
CA LYS A 263 -18.31 -25.60 -4.22
C LYS A 263 -17.45 -24.58 -4.97
N GLY A 264 -18.07 -23.49 -5.43
CA GLY A 264 -17.42 -22.43 -6.21
C GLY A 264 -17.99 -22.30 -7.62
N TYR A 265 -17.55 -21.26 -8.33
CA TYR A 265 -18.08 -20.94 -9.66
C TYR A 265 -17.85 -22.02 -10.72
N GLY A 266 -16.80 -22.83 -10.61
CA GLY A 266 -16.57 -23.95 -11.53
C GLY A 266 -17.71 -24.97 -11.49
N ASP A 267 -18.15 -25.34 -10.28
CA ASP A 267 -19.30 -26.22 -10.07
C ASP A 267 -20.62 -25.54 -10.46
N TRP A 268 -20.80 -24.28 -10.06
CA TRP A 268 -21.99 -23.50 -10.39
C TRP A 268 -22.24 -23.36 -11.89
N PHE A 269 -21.19 -23.17 -12.67
CA PHE A 269 -21.26 -23.06 -14.14
C PHE A 269 -21.19 -24.42 -14.86
N GLY A 270 -20.96 -25.52 -14.14
CA GLY A 270 -20.78 -26.84 -14.73
C GLY A 270 -19.49 -27.00 -15.53
N THR A 271 -18.52 -26.11 -15.35
CA THR A 271 -17.19 -26.22 -15.98
C THR A 271 -16.24 -27.08 -15.15
N TYR A 272 -16.58 -27.34 -13.89
CA TYR A 272 -15.75 -28.04 -12.89
C TYR A 272 -14.32 -27.50 -12.78
N ALA A 273 -14.08 -26.28 -13.28
CA ALA A 273 -12.77 -25.67 -13.30
C ALA A 273 -12.28 -25.43 -11.87
N ILE A 274 -11.28 -26.21 -11.44
CA ILE A 274 -10.65 -26.04 -10.14
C ILE A 274 -9.88 -24.72 -10.17
N ALA A 275 -10.15 -23.86 -9.18
CA ALA A 275 -9.45 -22.58 -9.02
C ALA A 275 -7.93 -22.84 -8.97
N PRO A 276 -7.09 -22.05 -9.67
CA PRO A 276 -5.66 -22.34 -9.82
C PRO A 276 -4.92 -22.63 -8.51
N PHE A 277 -5.29 -21.97 -7.41
CA PHE A 277 -4.67 -22.15 -6.09
C PHE A 277 -5.10 -23.43 -5.34
N LYS A 278 -6.17 -24.10 -5.76
CA LYS A 278 -6.61 -25.39 -5.20
C LYS A 278 -6.10 -26.59 -6.00
N ARG A 279 -5.49 -26.35 -7.16
CA ARG A 279 -4.94 -27.43 -8.00
C ARG A 279 -3.74 -28.04 -7.29
N LYS A 280 -3.78 -29.35 -7.08
CA LYS A 280 -2.62 -30.14 -6.61
C LYS A 280 -1.86 -30.60 -7.84
N TYR A 281 -0.61 -30.17 -7.96
CA TYR A 281 0.29 -30.60 -9.01
C TYR A 281 1.27 -31.65 -8.48
N ARG A 282 1.70 -32.57 -9.34
CA ARG A 282 2.73 -33.57 -9.00
C ARG A 282 4.09 -32.90 -8.75
N SER A 283 5.06 -33.64 -8.22
CA SER A 283 6.42 -33.13 -7.99
C SER A 283 7.10 -32.71 -9.29
N PHE A 284 8.09 -31.81 -9.18
CA PHE A 284 8.90 -31.39 -10.33
C PHE A 284 9.57 -32.59 -11.02
N GLU A 285 10.13 -33.52 -10.25
CA GLU A 285 10.82 -34.71 -10.78
C GLU A 285 9.86 -35.58 -11.61
N SER A 286 8.67 -35.86 -11.08
CA SER A 286 7.67 -36.67 -11.78
C SER A 286 7.09 -35.96 -13.00
N ALA A 287 6.89 -34.63 -12.92
CA ALA A 287 6.47 -33.83 -14.08
C ALA A 287 7.56 -33.78 -15.16
N ARG A 288 8.83 -33.77 -14.77
CA ARG A 288 9.99 -33.76 -15.67
C ARG A 288 10.15 -35.10 -16.38
N GLU A 289 10.05 -36.22 -15.67
CA GLU A 289 10.09 -37.56 -16.27
C GLU A 289 8.98 -37.74 -17.31
N PHE A 290 7.73 -37.37 -16.95
CA PHE A 290 6.62 -37.38 -17.89
C PHE A 290 6.90 -36.52 -19.14
N ALA A 291 7.44 -35.31 -18.96
CA ALA A 291 7.74 -34.43 -20.08
C ALA A 291 8.83 -34.99 -21.02
N ARG A 292 9.80 -35.74 -20.47
CA ARG A 292 10.87 -36.40 -21.24
C ARG A 292 10.36 -37.59 -22.03
N GLU A 293 9.43 -38.37 -21.49
CA GLU A 293 8.79 -39.48 -22.22
C GLU A 293 8.06 -39.03 -23.50
N LEU A 294 7.56 -37.80 -23.53
CA LEU A 294 6.90 -37.24 -24.70
C LEU A 294 7.86 -36.88 -25.85
N GLY A 295 9.18 -36.83 -25.62
CA GLY A 295 10.18 -36.51 -26.63
C GLY A 295 10.07 -35.08 -27.22
N LEU A 296 9.39 -34.16 -26.53
CA LEU A 296 9.20 -32.79 -27.00
C LEU A 296 10.48 -31.98 -26.76
N THR A 297 11.14 -31.49 -27.80
CA THR A 297 12.49 -30.90 -27.69
C THR A 297 12.53 -29.38 -27.48
N SER A 298 11.37 -28.70 -27.39
CA SER A 298 11.32 -27.24 -27.25
C SER A 298 10.10 -26.75 -26.46
N SER A 299 10.22 -25.54 -25.91
CA SER A 299 9.14 -24.85 -25.19
C SER A 299 7.88 -24.67 -26.03
N GLU A 300 8.03 -24.42 -27.32
CA GLU A 300 6.93 -24.21 -28.25
C GLU A 300 6.12 -25.49 -28.40
N LYS A 301 6.81 -26.63 -28.62
CA LYS A 301 6.18 -27.95 -28.68
C LYS A 301 5.50 -28.33 -27.37
N TRP A 302 6.10 -28.00 -26.22
CA TRP A 302 5.46 -28.21 -24.92
C TRP A 302 4.17 -27.40 -24.77
N ILE A 303 4.17 -26.14 -25.19
CA ILE A 303 2.98 -25.26 -25.11
C ILE A 303 1.88 -25.77 -26.05
N GLU A 304 2.23 -26.19 -27.26
CA GLU A 304 1.30 -26.74 -28.24
C GLU A 304 0.70 -28.07 -27.75
N TYR A 305 1.50 -28.94 -27.14
CA TYR A 305 1.03 -30.14 -26.44
C TYR A 305 0.04 -29.81 -25.32
N CYS A 306 0.34 -28.82 -24.49
CA CYS A 306 -0.57 -28.39 -23.43
C CYS A 306 -1.91 -27.82 -23.95
N LYS A 307 -1.97 -27.41 -25.23
CA LYS A 307 -3.19 -26.95 -25.91
C LYS A 307 -3.93 -28.08 -26.64
N GLY A 308 -3.40 -29.30 -26.64
CA GLY A 308 -3.98 -30.44 -27.37
C GLY A 308 -3.61 -30.49 -28.86
N GLY A 309 -2.54 -29.81 -29.29
CA GLY A 309 -2.13 -29.78 -30.70
C GLY A 309 -1.51 -31.08 -31.23
N PHE A 310 -1.26 -32.07 -30.37
CA PHE A 310 -0.70 -33.37 -30.75
C PHE A 310 -1.70 -34.51 -30.44
N PRO A 311 -2.62 -34.85 -31.36
CA PRO A 311 -3.65 -35.88 -31.14
C PRO A 311 -3.07 -37.29 -30.96
N ASN A 312 -1.86 -37.54 -31.47
CA ASN A 312 -1.17 -38.83 -31.35
C ASN A 312 -0.44 -39.02 -30.01
N LEU A 313 -0.39 -37.98 -29.16
CA LEU A 313 0.22 -38.06 -27.83
C LEU A 313 -0.86 -38.18 -26.74
N LYS A 314 -0.51 -38.84 -25.63
CA LYS A 314 -1.41 -38.93 -24.47
C LYS A 314 -1.82 -37.53 -24.00
N PRO A 315 -3.11 -37.27 -23.67
CA PRO A 315 -3.55 -35.96 -23.19
C PRO A 315 -2.78 -35.48 -21.96
N LYS A 316 -2.59 -34.17 -21.83
CA LYS A 316 -1.88 -33.57 -20.69
C LYS A 316 -2.59 -33.91 -19.37
N PRO A 317 -1.93 -34.57 -18.41
CA PRO A 317 -2.48 -34.84 -17.09
C PRO A 317 -2.92 -33.56 -16.37
N GLU A 318 -4.01 -33.61 -15.61
CA GLU A 318 -4.54 -32.43 -14.90
C GLU A 318 -3.60 -31.94 -13.79
N ASP A 319 -2.85 -32.84 -13.19
CA ASP A 319 -1.86 -32.62 -12.14
C ASP A 319 -0.49 -32.15 -12.69
N ILE A 320 -0.37 -31.88 -13.99
CA ILE A 320 0.76 -31.15 -14.58
C ILE A 320 0.30 -29.75 -15.00
N PRO A 321 0.94 -28.69 -14.47
CA PRO A 321 0.61 -27.31 -14.82
C PRO A 321 1.00 -27.01 -16.27
N THR A 322 0.19 -26.23 -16.98
CA THR A 322 0.59 -25.73 -18.31
C THR A 322 1.83 -24.83 -18.24
N ASN A 323 1.92 -23.98 -17.22
CA ASN A 323 3.08 -23.14 -16.96
C ASN A 323 3.99 -23.79 -15.90
N VAL A 324 4.75 -24.79 -16.33
CA VAL A 324 5.73 -25.53 -15.51
C VAL A 324 6.81 -24.62 -14.93
N ALA A 325 7.28 -23.63 -15.70
CA ALA A 325 8.32 -22.70 -15.27
C ALA A 325 7.89 -21.90 -14.03
N ARG A 326 6.65 -21.42 -14.00
CA ARG A 326 6.12 -20.69 -12.85
C ARG A 326 5.87 -21.60 -11.66
N LYS A 327 5.30 -22.79 -11.88
CA LYS A 327 4.94 -23.70 -10.79
C LYS A 327 6.19 -24.26 -10.08
N TYR A 328 7.19 -24.67 -10.85
CA TYR A 328 8.37 -25.35 -10.31
C TYR A 328 9.58 -24.43 -10.10
N ALA A 329 9.39 -23.09 -10.18
CA ALA A 329 10.47 -22.10 -10.05
C ALA A 329 11.36 -22.32 -8.82
N ASN A 330 10.77 -22.72 -7.69
CA ASN A 330 11.46 -22.99 -6.43
C ASN A 330 11.61 -24.49 -6.11
N GLU A 331 11.22 -25.36 -7.05
CA GLU A 331 11.20 -26.83 -6.89
C GLU A 331 12.22 -27.50 -7.81
N GLY A 332 13.33 -26.82 -8.12
CA GLY A 332 14.43 -27.38 -8.92
C GLY A 332 14.39 -27.05 -10.41
N TRP A 333 13.50 -26.17 -10.86
CA TRP A 333 13.43 -25.72 -12.26
C TRP A 333 14.72 -25.03 -12.73
N LYS A 334 15.38 -25.59 -13.75
CA LYS A 334 16.59 -25.03 -14.39
C LYS A 334 16.35 -24.52 -15.82
N GLY A 335 15.08 -24.45 -16.25
CA GLY A 335 14.67 -24.05 -17.59
C GLY A 335 14.22 -25.21 -18.47
N TYR A 336 13.60 -24.89 -19.61
CA TYR A 336 13.04 -25.90 -20.53
C TYR A 336 14.06 -26.89 -21.07
N LYS A 337 15.34 -26.50 -21.17
CA LYS A 337 16.41 -27.40 -21.63
C LYS A 337 16.60 -28.60 -20.71
N ASP A 338 16.56 -28.36 -19.40
CA ASP A 338 16.65 -29.40 -18.37
C ASP A 338 15.34 -30.19 -18.27
N PHE A 339 14.21 -29.48 -18.29
CA PHE A 339 12.89 -30.08 -18.15
C PHE A 339 12.57 -31.06 -19.29
N LEU A 340 12.94 -30.72 -20.52
CA LEU A 340 12.64 -31.48 -21.73
C LEU A 340 13.80 -32.34 -22.26
N GLU A 341 14.96 -32.31 -21.58
CA GLU A 341 16.15 -33.06 -22.01
C GLU A 341 16.62 -32.73 -23.45
N SER A 342 16.55 -31.44 -23.82
CA SER A 342 16.69 -30.97 -25.21
C SER A 342 18.07 -31.23 -25.85
N ASN A 343 19.11 -31.50 -25.05
CA ASN A 343 20.49 -31.65 -25.52
C ASN A 343 20.81 -33.07 -26.03
N ILE A 344 20.29 -34.11 -25.35
CA ILE A 344 20.58 -35.52 -25.69
C ILE A 344 19.90 -35.90 -27.00
N HIS A 345 18.65 -35.47 -27.21
CA HIS A 345 17.96 -35.64 -28.49
C HIS A 345 18.68 -34.91 -29.65
N ARG A 346 19.24 -33.72 -29.42
CA ARG A 346 19.96 -32.97 -30.45
C ARG A 346 21.31 -33.60 -30.84
N GLN A 347 21.96 -34.32 -29.92
CA GLN A 347 23.18 -35.08 -30.22
C GLN A 347 22.88 -36.34 -31.05
N LYS A 348 21.81 -37.08 -30.72
CA LYS A 348 21.39 -38.31 -31.43
C LYS A 348 21.04 -38.08 -32.91
N PHE A 349 20.62 -36.87 -33.27
CA PHE A 349 20.26 -36.49 -34.66
C PHE A 349 21.22 -35.47 -35.29
N SER A 350 22.46 -35.36 -34.78
CA SER A 350 23.47 -34.47 -35.34
C SER A 350 23.97 -35.00 -36.69
N LYS A 351 23.87 -34.20 -37.75
CA LYS A 351 24.47 -34.49 -39.08
C LYS A 351 26.00 -34.32 -39.15
N PHE A 352 26.62 -33.90 -38.05
CA PHE A 352 28.05 -33.64 -37.94
C PHE A 352 28.69 -34.69 -37.02
N LEU A 353 29.94 -35.06 -37.34
CA LEU A 353 30.72 -36.02 -36.57
C LEU A 353 30.85 -35.62 -35.08
N PRO A 354 31.09 -36.58 -34.17
CA PRO A 354 31.49 -36.30 -32.80
C PRO A 354 32.71 -35.36 -32.75
N TYR A 355 32.80 -34.56 -31.69
CA TYR A 355 33.83 -33.52 -31.58
C TYR A 355 35.25 -34.07 -31.74
N GLU A 356 35.57 -35.17 -31.06
CA GLU A 356 36.91 -35.76 -31.07
C GLU A 356 37.29 -36.28 -32.46
N GLU A 357 36.39 -37.01 -33.13
CA GLU A 357 36.62 -37.52 -34.49
C GLU A 357 36.77 -36.38 -35.51
N ALA A 358 35.92 -35.35 -35.39
CA ALA A 358 36.00 -34.18 -36.25
C ALA A 358 37.29 -33.37 -35.99
N ARG A 359 37.76 -33.30 -34.74
CA ARG A 359 39.01 -32.64 -34.34
C ARG A 359 40.22 -33.39 -34.88
N GLU A 360 40.25 -34.71 -34.75
CA GLU A 360 41.33 -35.56 -35.27
C GLU A 360 41.46 -35.44 -36.79
N PHE A 361 40.33 -35.42 -37.50
CA PHE A 361 40.31 -35.14 -38.94
C PHE A 361 40.97 -33.79 -39.27
N ILE A 362 40.67 -32.74 -38.50
CA ILE A 362 41.25 -31.41 -38.74
C ILE A 362 42.75 -31.37 -38.39
N HIS A 363 43.19 -32.05 -37.33
CA HIS A 363 44.62 -32.14 -36.97
C HIS A 363 45.44 -32.78 -38.09
N ASN A 364 44.89 -33.79 -38.76
CA ASN A 364 45.53 -34.45 -39.90
C ASN A 364 45.73 -33.54 -41.13
N LEU A 365 44.99 -32.43 -41.25
CA LEU A 365 45.17 -31.44 -42.31
C LEU A 365 46.38 -30.53 -42.10
N LYS A 366 46.99 -30.54 -40.90
CA LYS A 366 48.18 -29.74 -40.53
C LYS A 366 48.04 -28.24 -40.86
N LEU A 367 46.87 -27.67 -40.58
CA LEU A 367 46.58 -26.26 -40.81
C LEU A 367 47.39 -25.39 -39.84
N LYS A 368 48.02 -24.32 -40.33
CA LYS A 368 48.95 -23.52 -39.50
C LYS A 368 48.24 -22.50 -38.62
N ASP A 369 47.16 -21.90 -39.12
CA ASP A 369 46.45 -20.84 -38.43
C ASP A 369 44.97 -20.76 -38.82
N TYR A 370 44.27 -19.78 -38.23
CA TYR A 370 42.88 -19.50 -38.54
C TYR A 370 42.66 -19.10 -40.01
N ARG A 371 43.64 -18.49 -40.68
CA ARG A 371 43.52 -18.08 -42.08
C ARG A 371 43.53 -19.31 -42.97
N ASP A 372 44.34 -20.31 -42.66
CA ASP A 372 44.36 -21.59 -43.36
C ASP A 372 43.05 -22.37 -43.15
N TRP A 373 42.49 -22.37 -41.93
CA TRP A 373 41.13 -22.87 -41.70
C TRP A 373 40.09 -22.16 -42.58
N HIS A 374 40.17 -20.82 -42.66
CA HIS A 374 39.24 -20.06 -43.51
C HIS A 374 39.43 -20.33 -45.01
N LYS A 375 40.66 -20.56 -45.48
CA LYS A 375 40.91 -20.96 -46.88
C LYS A 375 40.39 -22.38 -47.14
N TYR A 376 40.59 -23.30 -46.20
CA TYR A 376 40.15 -24.69 -46.28
C TYR A 376 38.62 -24.80 -46.44
N ILE A 377 37.84 -24.13 -45.56
CA ILE A 377 36.37 -24.17 -45.62
C ILE A 377 35.79 -23.56 -46.90
N ASN A 378 36.56 -22.71 -47.58
CA ASN A 378 36.19 -22.07 -48.84
C ASN A 378 36.80 -22.78 -50.07
N GLY A 379 37.44 -23.94 -49.90
CA GLY A 379 38.03 -24.71 -51.01
C GLY A 379 39.23 -24.06 -51.69
N LYS A 380 39.91 -23.11 -51.02
CA LYS A 380 41.04 -22.34 -51.59
C LYS A 380 42.42 -22.97 -51.32
N LEU A 381 42.45 -24.21 -50.84
CA LEU A 381 43.67 -25.00 -50.61
C LEU A 381 43.62 -26.26 -51.50
N PRO A 382 44.15 -26.22 -52.73
CA PRO A 382 44.02 -27.31 -53.70
C PRO A 382 44.81 -28.58 -53.33
N ASN A 383 45.81 -28.45 -52.46
CA ASN A 383 46.66 -29.56 -52.01
C ASN A 383 46.06 -30.36 -50.83
N LEU A 384 44.84 -30.02 -50.38
CA LEU A 384 44.15 -30.69 -49.28
C LEU A 384 42.82 -31.29 -49.76
N PRO A 385 42.32 -32.36 -49.11
CA PRO A 385 41.04 -32.96 -49.47
C PRO A 385 39.89 -31.98 -49.30
N ALA A 386 38.87 -32.06 -50.16
CA ALA A 386 37.67 -31.24 -50.03
C ALA A 386 37.01 -31.44 -48.66
N LYS A 387 36.44 -30.36 -48.09
CA LYS A 387 35.80 -30.41 -46.76
C LYS A 387 34.62 -31.40 -46.76
N PRO A 388 34.64 -32.45 -45.91
CA PRO A 388 33.50 -33.36 -45.78
C PRO A 388 32.23 -32.62 -45.36
N LYS A 389 31.06 -33.20 -45.69
CA LYS A 389 29.75 -32.60 -45.34
C LYS A 389 29.49 -32.65 -43.83
N GLU A 390 30.10 -33.63 -43.17
CA GLU A 390 30.00 -33.97 -41.77
C GLU A 390 30.93 -33.11 -40.88
N ILE A 391 31.82 -32.31 -41.50
CA ILE A 391 32.66 -31.32 -40.81
C ILE A 391 31.98 -29.94 -40.89
N PRO A 392 31.65 -29.30 -39.75
CA PRO A 392 30.95 -28.02 -39.75
C PRO A 392 31.89 -26.86 -40.11
N SER A 393 31.41 -25.92 -40.91
CA SER A 393 32.14 -24.67 -41.22
C SER A 393 32.23 -23.72 -40.02
N ASN A 394 31.29 -23.84 -39.06
CA ASN A 394 31.33 -23.13 -37.77
C ASN A 394 31.38 -24.14 -36.61
N PRO A 395 32.56 -24.66 -36.28
CA PRO A 395 32.71 -25.68 -35.25
C PRO A 395 32.40 -25.14 -33.84
N SER A 396 32.68 -23.87 -33.57
CA SER A 396 32.34 -23.22 -32.29
C SER A 396 30.85 -23.25 -31.98
N GLY A 397 29.99 -23.14 -33.00
CA GLY A 397 28.54 -23.20 -32.83
C GLY A 397 28.01 -24.62 -32.66
N VAL A 398 28.62 -25.59 -33.35
CA VAL A 398 28.19 -27.00 -33.33
C VAL A 398 28.67 -27.73 -32.08
N TYR A 399 29.87 -27.40 -31.61
CA TYR A 399 30.54 -28.10 -30.51
C TYR A 399 30.62 -27.32 -29.20
N LYS A 400 29.98 -26.14 -29.12
CA LYS A 400 30.00 -25.25 -27.93
C LYS A 400 29.84 -25.97 -26.59
N ASP A 401 28.91 -26.93 -26.55
CA ASP A 401 28.56 -27.71 -25.37
C ASP A 401 28.91 -29.21 -25.55
N LYS A 402 29.79 -29.52 -26.51
CA LYS A 402 30.21 -30.88 -26.91
C LYS A 402 31.75 -31.06 -26.91
N GLY A 403 32.46 -30.31 -26.06
CA GLY A 403 33.92 -30.43 -25.93
C GLY A 403 34.73 -29.31 -26.59
N TRP A 404 34.11 -28.32 -27.23
CA TRP A 404 34.82 -27.21 -27.87
C TRP A 404 35.70 -26.42 -26.89
N ILE A 405 37.02 -26.48 -27.09
CA ILE A 405 38.01 -25.72 -26.28
C ILE A 405 38.28 -24.36 -26.92
N GLY A 406 38.46 -24.32 -28.24
CA GLY A 406 38.77 -23.11 -28.97
C GLY A 406 39.33 -23.42 -30.35
N ILE A 407 39.46 -22.39 -31.19
CA ILE A 407 39.89 -22.58 -32.57
C ILE A 407 41.34 -23.09 -32.68
N GLY A 408 42.20 -22.78 -31.70
CA GLY A 408 43.57 -23.29 -31.63
C GLY A 408 43.63 -24.80 -31.38
N ASP A 409 42.87 -25.31 -30.39
CA ASP A 409 42.71 -26.75 -30.15
C ASP A 409 42.08 -27.45 -31.37
N TRP A 410 41.10 -26.81 -32.01
CA TRP A 410 40.45 -27.36 -33.20
C TRP A 410 41.40 -27.57 -34.38
N ILE A 411 42.28 -26.60 -34.66
CA ILE A 411 43.21 -26.67 -35.81
C ILE A 411 44.56 -27.31 -35.47
N GLY A 412 44.86 -27.52 -34.18
CA GLY A 412 46.13 -28.09 -33.73
C GLY A 412 47.32 -27.15 -33.86
N SER A 413 47.12 -25.82 -33.88
CA SER A 413 48.24 -24.89 -34.02
C SER A 413 48.81 -24.44 -32.67
N GLU A 414 50.13 -24.58 -32.53
CA GLU A 414 50.93 -23.98 -31.45
C GLU A 414 50.89 -22.44 -31.48
N ALA A 415 50.32 -21.83 -32.53
CA ALA A 415 50.20 -20.38 -32.73
C ALA A 415 49.30 -19.67 -31.70
N PHE A 416 48.66 -20.42 -30.79
CA PHE A 416 48.06 -19.89 -29.56
C PHE A 416 48.74 -20.48 -28.31
N PRO A 417 49.92 -19.96 -27.90
CA PRO A 417 50.63 -20.41 -26.69
C PRO A 417 49.77 -20.39 -25.42
N TYR A 418 48.75 -19.52 -25.41
CA TYR A 418 47.82 -19.33 -24.29
C TYR A 418 46.92 -20.53 -23.95
N ALA A 419 46.82 -21.52 -24.84
CA ALA A 419 46.11 -22.76 -24.55
C ALA A 419 46.86 -23.64 -23.53
N HIS A 420 48.20 -23.53 -23.50
CA HIS A 420 49.09 -24.31 -22.62
C HIS A 420 49.87 -23.45 -21.62
N LEU A 421 49.75 -22.12 -21.66
CA LEU A 421 50.43 -21.21 -20.71
C LEU A 421 49.84 -21.33 -19.30
N GLU A 422 50.69 -21.76 -18.36
CA GLU A 422 50.42 -21.61 -16.93
C GLU A 422 50.56 -20.13 -16.56
N TYR A 423 49.42 -19.44 -16.48
CA TYR A 423 49.37 -18.06 -16.00
C TYR A 423 49.72 -17.98 -14.51
N MET A 424 50.39 -16.89 -14.11
CA MET A 424 50.76 -16.65 -12.73
C MET A 424 49.56 -16.77 -11.77
N LYS A 425 49.80 -17.15 -10.52
CA LYS A 425 48.70 -17.38 -9.57
C LYS A 425 47.95 -16.06 -9.32
N PHE A 426 46.64 -16.14 -9.07
CA PHE A 426 45.80 -14.96 -8.85
C PHE A 426 46.38 -14.03 -7.77
N THR A 427 46.96 -14.58 -6.70
CA THR A 427 47.58 -13.81 -5.62
C THR A 427 48.78 -12.99 -6.08
N GLU A 428 49.60 -13.54 -6.98
CA GLU A 428 50.78 -12.88 -7.55
C GLU A 428 50.36 -11.84 -8.59
N ALA A 429 49.44 -12.21 -9.50
CA ALA A 429 48.87 -11.27 -10.48
C ALA A 429 48.25 -10.05 -9.81
N ARG A 430 47.54 -10.27 -8.70
CA ARG A 430 46.92 -9.22 -7.90
C ARG A 430 47.96 -8.35 -7.21
N LYS A 431 49.02 -8.94 -6.65
CA LYS A 431 50.11 -8.18 -6.04
C LYS A 431 50.78 -7.27 -7.08
N PHE A 432 51.15 -7.83 -8.23
CA PHE A 432 51.72 -7.10 -9.34
C PHE A 432 50.80 -5.96 -9.82
N ALA A 433 49.51 -6.25 -10.04
CA ALA A 433 48.55 -5.26 -10.50
C ALA A 433 48.38 -4.06 -9.54
N ARG A 434 48.56 -4.28 -8.23
CA ARG A 434 48.49 -3.23 -7.21
C ARG A 434 49.74 -2.35 -7.18
N GLU A 435 50.90 -2.91 -7.49
CA GLU A 435 52.16 -2.16 -7.61
C GLU A 435 52.13 -1.18 -8.80
N LEU A 436 51.32 -1.43 -9.83
CA LEU A 436 51.12 -0.52 -10.96
C LEU A 436 50.32 0.75 -10.62
N GLY A 437 49.60 0.77 -9.49
CA GLY A 437 48.80 1.92 -9.07
C GLY A 437 47.58 2.25 -9.93
N LEU A 438 47.16 1.34 -10.82
CA LEU A 438 46.00 1.53 -11.70
C LEU A 438 44.71 1.51 -10.88
N THR A 439 43.76 2.38 -11.20
CA THR A 439 42.55 2.59 -10.39
C THR A 439 41.27 2.05 -11.03
N SER A 440 41.31 1.72 -12.32
CA SER A 440 40.13 1.32 -13.09
C SER A 440 40.40 0.18 -14.07
N SER A 441 39.33 -0.51 -14.47
CA SER A 441 39.41 -1.53 -15.53
C SER A 441 39.81 -0.94 -16.88
N VAL A 442 39.54 0.34 -17.11
CA VAL A 442 39.93 1.04 -18.34
C VAL A 442 41.45 1.24 -18.37
N GLU A 443 42.01 1.70 -17.25
CA GLU A 443 43.46 1.81 -17.07
C GLU A 443 44.15 0.45 -17.16
N TRP A 444 43.56 -0.60 -16.58
CA TRP A 444 44.07 -1.96 -16.75
C TRP A 444 44.16 -2.39 -18.24
N VAL A 445 43.13 -2.08 -19.03
CA VAL A 445 43.13 -2.39 -20.46
C VAL A 445 44.16 -1.56 -21.23
N ALA A 446 44.28 -0.26 -20.92
CA ALA A 446 45.28 0.63 -21.51
C ALA A 446 46.71 0.15 -21.20
N TYR A 447 46.96 -0.26 -19.95
CA TYR A 447 48.22 -0.90 -19.54
C TYR A 447 48.51 -2.17 -20.34
N CYS A 448 47.53 -3.06 -20.48
CA CYS A 448 47.70 -4.30 -21.25
C CYS A 448 48.00 -4.08 -22.74
N LYS A 449 47.66 -2.90 -23.27
CA LYS A 449 47.96 -2.48 -24.64
C LYS A 449 49.29 -1.73 -24.78
N GLY A 450 50.00 -1.48 -23.68
CA GLY A 450 51.25 -0.73 -23.68
C GLY A 450 51.07 0.78 -23.81
N GLU A 451 49.90 1.32 -23.47
CA GLU A 451 49.61 2.77 -23.59
C GLU A 451 50.29 3.61 -22.47
N PHE A 452 50.91 2.98 -21.47
CA PHE A 452 51.64 3.63 -20.39
C PHE A 452 53.15 3.37 -20.47
N ASN A 453 53.88 4.25 -21.15
CA ASN A 453 55.34 4.12 -21.35
C ASN A 453 56.17 4.24 -20.06
N HIS A 454 55.59 4.76 -18.97
CA HIS A 454 56.25 4.94 -17.67
C HIS A 454 56.06 3.74 -16.72
N LEU A 455 55.26 2.74 -17.10
CA LEU A 455 54.99 1.54 -16.31
C LEU A 455 55.79 0.33 -16.85
N PRO A 456 56.07 -0.68 -16.02
CA PRO A 456 56.79 -1.87 -16.47
C PRO A 456 55.99 -2.65 -17.52
N ILE A 457 56.69 -3.24 -18.50
CA ILE A 457 56.07 -4.05 -19.56
C ILE A 457 55.28 -5.20 -18.92
N LYS A 458 54.08 -5.47 -19.45
CA LYS A 458 53.20 -6.54 -18.96
C LYS A 458 53.90 -7.90 -19.06
N PRO A 459 54.04 -8.65 -17.95
CA PRO A 459 54.54 -10.02 -17.99
C PRO A 459 53.74 -10.91 -18.95
N ASN A 460 54.42 -11.83 -19.64
CA ASN A 460 53.79 -12.69 -20.63
C ASN A 460 52.78 -13.68 -20.01
N ASP A 461 53.03 -14.09 -18.77
CA ASP A 461 52.23 -14.97 -17.92
C ASP A 461 51.12 -14.25 -17.12
N LEU A 462 50.94 -12.93 -17.33
CA LEU A 462 49.83 -12.15 -16.77
C LEU A 462 48.70 -12.01 -17.82
N PRO A 463 47.49 -12.55 -17.57
CA PRO A 463 46.42 -12.51 -18.55
C PRO A 463 45.84 -11.09 -18.70
N ALA A 464 45.61 -10.64 -19.93
CA ALA A 464 44.92 -9.35 -20.15
C ALA A 464 43.44 -9.43 -19.71
N ASN A 465 42.77 -10.55 -19.99
CA ASN A 465 41.41 -10.82 -19.52
C ASN A 465 41.41 -11.54 -18.16
N VAL A 466 41.75 -10.77 -17.12
CA VAL A 466 41.81 -11.24 -15.73
C VAL A 466 40.47 -11.75 -15.21
N VAL A 467 39.35 -11.21 -15.71
CA VAL A 467 37.99 -11.64 -15.32
C VAL A 467 37.81 -13.09 -15.70
N ARG A 468 37.96 -13.42 -16.99
CA ARG A 468 37.76 -14.78 -17.49
C ARG A 468 38.77 -15.77 -16.90
N LYS A 469 40.01 -15.35 -16.67
CA LYS A 469 41.06 -16.27 -16.21
C LYS A 469 40.95 -16.61 -14.72
N TYR A 470 40.53 -15.65 -13.89
CA TYR A 470 40.50 -15.81 -12.44
C TYR A 470 39.09 -15.93 -11.83
N GLU A 471 38.04 -15.95 -12.66
CA GLU A 471 36.68 -16.29 -12.24
C GLU A 471 36.67 -17.66 -11.53
N GLY A 472 36.12 -17.70 -10.31
CA GLY A 472 36.17 -18.89 -9.44
C GLY A 472 37.52 -19.18 -8.78
N LYS A 473 38.59 -18.43 -9.10
CA LYS A 473 39.96 -18.60 -8.55
C LYS A 473 40.41 -17.43 -7.67
N GLY A 474 39.47 -16.80 -6.98
CA GLY A 474 39.71 -15.68 -6.06
C GLY A 474 39.37 -14.30 -6.62
N TRP A 475 39.00 -14.19 -7.90
CA TRP A 475 38.54 -12.93 -8.50
C TRP A 475 37.27 -12.40 -7.81
N LYS A 476 37.35 -11.18 -7.26
CA LYS A 476 36.23 -10.46 -6.63
C LYS A 476 35.89 -9.15 -7.34
N GLY A 477 36.31 -9.02 -8.59
CA GLY A 477 36.18 -7.81 -9.40
C GLY A 477 37.38 -6.88 -9.32
N PHE A 478 37.38 -5.87 -10.19
CA PHE A 478 38.50 -4.93 -10.32
C PHE A 478 38.81 -4.13 -9.05
N LYS A 479 37.83 -3.93 -8.16
CA LYS A 479 38.04 -3.29 -6.85
C LYS A 479 39.06 -4.05 -6.01
N ASP A 480 38.86 -5.36 -5.84
CA ASP A 480 39.79 -6.22 -5.10
C ASP A 480 41.11 -6.36 -5.85
N PHE A 481 41.04 -6.55 -7.17
CA PHE A 481 42.21 -6.83 -7.97
C PHE A 481 43.21 -5.67 -8.01
N LEU A 482 42.73 -4.43 -8.18
CA LEU A 482 43.59 -3.25 -8.29
C LEU A 482 43.81 -2.51 -6.97
N TRP A 483 43.14 -2.92 -5.88
CA TRP A 483 43.13 -2.16 -4.60
C TRP A 483 42.67 -0.71 -4.76
N SER A 484 41.66 -0.50 -5.62
CA SER A 484 41.10 0.82 -5.87
C SER A 484 39.84 1.03 -5.02
N ASP A 485 39.97 1.75 -3.89
CA ASP A 485 38.82 2.23 -3.11
C ASP A 485 37.99 3.31 -3.82
N ARG A 486 38.33 3.64 -5.06
CA ARG A 486 37.68 4.70 -5.85
C ARG A 486 36.88 4.15 -7.02
N HIS A 487 35.84 3.33 -6.76
CA HIS A 487 34.78 3.15 -7.75
C HIS A 487 33.36 3.11 -7.15
N ARG A 488 32.83 4.33 -6.98
CA ARG A 488 31.50 4.85 -7.39
C ARG A 488 31.15 6.02 -6.45
N LYS A 489 31.96 7.08 -6.44
CA LYS A 489 31.51 8.39 -5.92
C LYS A 489 30.57 8.99 -6.97
N ALA A 490 29.50 9.64 -6.51
CA ALA A 490 28.62 10.44 -7.35
C ALA A 490 29.47 11.28 -8.31
N ARG A 491 29.10 11.32 -9.60
CA ARG A 491 29.82 12.12 -10.60
C ARG A 491 29.98 13.53 -10.02
N LYS A 492 31.24 13.96 -9.76
CA LYS A 492 31.52 15.37 -9.44
C LYS A 492 31.01 16.19 -10.62
N THR A 493 29.98 17.00 -10.38
CA THR A 493 29.42 17.91 -11.39
C THR A 493 30.34 19.11 -11.49
N TYR A 494 31.26 19.05 -12.44
CA TYR A 494 32.13 20.18 -12.75
C TYR A 494 31.40 21.26 -13.55
N ILE A 495 31.81 22.51 -13.37
CA ILE A 495 31.37 23.64 -14.20
C ILE A 495 31.61 23.33 -15.69
N SER A 496 30.76 23.85 -16.59
CA SER A 496 30.89 23.58 -18.03
C SER A 496 32.22 24.13 -18.56
N TYR A 497 32.70 23.60 -19.68
CA TYR A 497 33.95 24.07 -20.30
C TYR A 497 33.88 25.57 -20.65
N GLN A 498 32.72 26.02 -21.17
CA GLN A 498 32.51 27.43 -21.54
C GLN A 498 32.50 28.35 -20.33
N ASP A 499 31.82 27.95 -19.25
CA ASP A 499 31.76 28.74 -18.03
C ASP A 499 33.11 28.76 -17.30
N ALA A 500 33.87 27.65 -17.37
CA ALA A 500 35.24 27.61 -16.86
C ALA A 500 36.15 28.61 -17.59
N LYS A 501 36.04 28.68 -18.93
CA LYS A 501 36.75 29.68 -19.75
C LYS A 501 36.33 31.12 -19.42
N ALA A 502 35.03 31.36 -19.27
CA ALA A 502 34.53 32.68 -18.89
C ALA A 502 35.05 33.10 -17.50
N LEU A 503 35.10 32.17 -16.55
CA LEU A 503 35.59 32.42 -15.19
C LEU A 503 37.06 32.80 -15.17
N ILE A 504 37.93 32.02 -15.82
CA ILE A 504 39.38 32.32 -15.84
C ILE A 504 39.67 33.64 -16.57
N LYS A 505 38.91 33.95 -17.63
CA LYS A 505 38.99 35.24 -18.33
C LYS A 505 38.58 36.40 -17.43
N SER A 506 37.47 36.26 -16.68
CA SER A 506 37.02 37.28 -15.73
C SER A 506 38.03 37.56 -14.61
N LYS A 507 38.76 36.52 -14.19
CA LYS A 507 39.81 36.59 -13.16
C LYS A 507 41.19 36.97 -13.72
N LYS A 508 41.29 37.27 -15.02
CA LYS A 508 42.54 37.62 -15.73
C LYS A 508 43.66 36.57 -15.55
N ILE A 509 43.26 35.30 -15.49
CA ILE A 509 44.18 34.15 -15.40
C ILE A 509 44.62 33.79 -16.83
N ASN A 510 45.85 34.14 -17.17
CA ASN A 510 46.38 34.04 -18.53
C ASN A 510 47.71 33.26 -18.64
N SER A 511 48.10 32.55 -17.59
CA SER A 511 49.28 31.68 -17.59
C SER A 511 49.04 30.45 -16.71
N GLU A 512 49.77 29.36 -17.01
CA GLU A 512 49.67 28.12 -16.22
C GLU A 512 50.02 28.34 -14.75
N LYS A 513 50.99 29.22 -14.48
CA LYS A 513 51.38 29.58 -13.11
C LYS A 513 50.21 30.21 -12.35
N LYS A 514 49.53 31.20 -12.95
CA LYS A 514 48.36 31.84 -12.34
C LYS A 514 47.18 30.87 -12.20
N LEU A 515 47.01 29.94 -13.14
CA LEU A 515 45.98 28.91 -13.04
C LEU A 515 46.27 27.95 -11.88
N SER A 516 47.52 27.56 -11.69
CA SER A 516 47.95 26.72 -10.57
C SER A 516 47.76 27.43 -9.22
N GLU A 517 48.09 28.72 -9.14
CA GLU A 517 47.83 29.56 -7.96
C GLU A 517 46.33 29.69 -7.67
N PHE A 518 45.51 29.96 -8.70
CA PHE A 518 44.05 29.99 -8.56
C PHE A 518 43.46 28.65 -8.11
N ILE A 519 43.96 27.53 -8.63
CA ILE A 519 43.44 26.21 -8.27
C ILE A 519 43.70 25.88 -6.79
N LYS A 520 44.75 26.46 -6.21
CA LYS A 520 45.15 26.31 -4.81
C LYS A 520 44.53 27.37 -3.89
N SER A 521 43.98 28.45 -4.42
CA SER A 521 43.40 29.52 -3.61
C SER A 521 41.97 29.20 -3.19
N ASP A 522 41.52 29.86 -2.12
CA ASP A 522 40.15 29.77 -1.62
C ASP A 522 39.13 30.42 -2.58
N ASP A 523 39.60 31.20 -3.56
CA ASP A 523 38.77 31.81 -4.60
C ASP A 523 38.28 30.80 -5.65
N LYS A 524 38.81 29.57 -5.66
CA LYS A 524 38.39 28.51 -6.58
C LYS A 524 36.97 28.03 -6.22
N PRO A 525 36.00 28.08 -7.16
CA PRO A 525 34.70 27.47 -6.94
C PRO A 525 34.82 25.96 -6.66
N LYS A 526 34.02 25.44 -5.73
CA LYS A 526 34.05 24.02 -5.31
C LYS A 526 33.88 23.03 -6.47
N ASN A 527 33.23 23.45 -7.56
CA ASN A 527 32.99 22.65 -8.76
C ASN A 527 33.97 22.95 -9.92
N PHE A 528 35.02 23.74 -9.71
CA PHE A 528 36.09 23.93 -10.70
C PHE A 528 37.09 22.76 -10.62
N PRO A 529 37.49 22.16 -11.74
CA PRO A 529 38.38 20.99 -11.71
C PRO A 529 39.82 21.33 -11.32
N GLU A 530 40.44 20.46 -10.52
CA GLU A 530 41.87 20.54 -10.19
C GLU A 530 42.77 20.26 -11.39
N TYR A 531 42.30 19.45 -12.34
CA TYR A 531 42.99 19.13 -13.58
C TYR A 531 42.07 19.40 -14.79
N PRO A 532 41.89 20.67 -15.19
CA PRO A 532 41.00 21.05 -16.29
C PRO A 532 41.26 20.28 -17.58
N GLN A 533 42.53 20.01 -17.90
CA GLN A 533 42.96 19.27 -19.08
C GLN A 533 42.41 17.84 -19.15
N MET A 534 42.27 17.18 -18.00
CA MET A 534 41.72 15.82 -17.93
C MET A 534 40.19 15.84 -17.93
N VAL A 535 39.58 16.82 -17.25
CA VAL A 535 38.12 16.90 -17.10
C VAL A 535 37.43 17.35 -18.39
N TYR A 536 38.07 18.24 -19.15
CA TYR A 536 37.50 18.80 -20.37
C TYR A 536 38.02 18.16 -21.66
N GLN A 537 38.86 17.13 -21.59
CA GLN A 537 39.45 16.45 -22.76
C GLN A 537 38.41 16.03 -23.82
N ARG A 538 37.21 15.60 -23.39
CA ARG A 538 36.10 15.21 -24.28
C ARG A 538 34.99 16.26 -24.37
N LYS A 539 35.24 17.48 -23.89
CA LYS A 539 34.28 18.59 -23.79
C LYS A 539 34.76 19.87 -24.50
N GLY A 540 35.66 19.72 -25.49
CA GLY A 540 36.16 20.83 -26.30
C GLY A 540 37.52 21.39 -25.85
N TRP A 541 38.25 20.69 -24.96
CA TRP A 541 39.64 21.02 -24.66
C TRP A 541 40.55 20.74 -25.86
N GLU A 542 41.41 21.69 -26.20
CA GLU A 542 42.40 21.54 -27.26
C GLU A 542 43.82 21.61 -26.68
N THR A 543 44.22 22.77 -26.20
CA THR A 543 45.51 23.02 -25.55
C THR A 543 45.34 23.90 -24.32
N MET A 544 46.32 23.89 -23.42
CA MET A 544 46.32 24.77 -22.24
C MET A 544 46.33 26.25 -22.64
N GLU A 545 47.08 26.59 -23.69
CA GLU A 545 47.12 27.94 -24.26
C GLU A 545 45.74 28.41 -24.73
N LYS A 546 45.00 27.56 -25.47
CA LYS A 546 43.64 27.88 -25.92
C LYS A 546 42.63 27.95 -24.77
N PHE A 547 42.89 27.25 -23.67
CA PHE A 547 42.05 27.37 -22.49
C PHE A 547 42.28 28.70 -21.77
N LEU A 548 43.53 29.12 -21.64
CA LEU A 548 43.96 30.36 -20.96
C LEU A 548 43.74 31.64 -21.79
N ALA A 549 43.50 31.50 -23.09
CA ALA A 549 43.10 32.58 -24.02
C ALA A 549 41.60 32.88 -23.96
#